data_AF-A0A3S2VJB9-F1
#
_entry.id   AF-A0A3S2VJB9-F1
#
_cell.length_a   1.000
_cell.length_b   1.000
_cell.length_c   1.000
_cell.angle_alpha   90.00
_cell.angle_beta   90.00
_cell.angle_gamma   90.00
#
_symmetry.space_group_name_H-M   'P 1'
#
loop_
_entity.id
_entity.type
_entity.pdbx_description
1 polymer ?
#
loop_
_entity_poly.entity_id
_entity_poly.type
_entity_poly.pdbx_seq_one_letter_code
_entity_poly.pdbx_strand_id
1 'polypeptide(L)' 'MAAEPERERDETWEDVILDEDFIRAAGTTEPSARARMLAARWRNETPEPQPWRSDEPPAGWFFSRARRRKWRRR' A
#
# COMPACT_ATOMS: atom_id res chain seq x y z
N MET A 1 7.92 17.53 28.14
CA MET A 1 7.73 16.30 27.35
C MET A 1 6.23 15.99 27.41
N ALA A 2 5.45 16.50 26.45
CA ALA A 2 4.02 16.24 26.42
C ALA A 2 3.85 14.79 25.93
N ALA A 3 3.13 13.97 26.69
CA ALA A 3 2.77 12.63 26.25
C ALA A 3 1.91 12.76 25.00
N GLU A 4 2.35 12.14 23.90
CA GLU A 4 1.52 11.94 22.71
C GLU A 4 0.20 11.30 23.16
N PRO A 5 -0.98 11.76 22.67
CA PRO A 5 -2.21 11.08 23.02
C PRO A 5 -2.08 9.63 22.55
N GLU A 6 -2.13 8.69 23.50
CA GLU A 6 -2.23 7.29 23.16
C GLU A 6 -3.40 7.18 22.19
N ARG A 7 -3.09 6.85 20.94
CA ARG A 7 -4.07 6.60 19.90
C ARG A 7 -4.86 5.43 20.44
N GLU A 8 -6.01 5.73 21.04
CA GLU A 8 -6.97 4.75 21.56
C GLU A 8 -7.15 3.73 20.44
N ARG A 9 -6.45 2.61 20.56
CA ARG A 9 -6.56 1.54 19.58
C ARG A 9 -7.94 1.02 19.83
N ASP A 10 -8.84 1.37 18.92
CA ASP A 10 -10.25 1.06 18.96
C ASP A 10 -10.40 -0.42 19.36
N GLU A 11 -10.76 -0.65 20.62
CA GLU A 11 -10.78 -1.98 21.27
C GLU A 11 -11.64 -2.96 20.47
N THR A 12 -12.58 -2.41 19.70
CA THR A 12 -13.40 -3.07 18.68
C THR A 12 -12.62 -3.95 17.73
N TRP A 13 -11.35 -3.64 17.41
CA TRP A 13 -10.53 -4.42 16.47
C TRP A 13 -9.52 -5.35 17.13
N GLU A 14 -9.27 -5.22 18.43
CA GLU A 14 -8.27 -6.03 19.14
C GLU A 14 -8.75 -7.49 19.36
N ASP A 15 -10.07 -7.72 19.42
CA ASP A 15 -10.68 -9.05 19.62
C ASP A 15 -11.35 -9.63 18.34
N VAL A 16 -11.21 -8.96 17.20
CA VAL A 16 -11.82 -9.42 15.94
C VAL A 16 -10.99 -10.57 15.34
N ILE A 17 -11.60 -11.74 15.23
CA ILE A 17 -11.02 -12.90 14.56
C ILE A 17 -11.34 -12.83 13.06
N LEU A 18 -10.29 -12.66 12.24
CA LEU A 18 -10.37 -12.60 10.78
C LEU A 18 -10.27 -14.01 10.17
N ASP A 19 -11.22 -14.88 10.50
CA ASP A 19 -11.30 -16.26 9.99
C ASP A 19 -12.02 -16.36 8.63
N GLU A 20 -12.17 -17.58 8.12
CA GLU A 20 -12.81 -17.80 6.82
C GLU A 20 -14.30 -17.40 6.85
N ASP A 21 -15.01 -17.67 7.94
CA ASP A 21 -16.42 -17.33 8.06
C ASP A 21 -16.64 -15.81 8.09
N PHE A 22 -15.78 -15.08 8.80
CA PHE A 22 -15.76 -13.61 8.80
C PHE A 22 -15.58 -13.04 7.39
N ILE A 23 -14.59 -13.55 6.63
CA ILE A 23 -14.32 -13.09 5.27
C ILE A 23 -15.51 -13.38 4.35
N ARG A 24 -16.13 -14.56 4.47
CA ARG A 24 -17.28 -14.97 3.66
C ARG A 24 -18.54 -14.16 3.97
N ALA A 25 -18.69 -13.72 5.22
CA ALA A 25 -19.82 -12.90 5.65
C ALA A 25 -19.72 -11.43 5.19
N ALA A 26 -18.53 -10.96 4.80
CA ALA A 26 -18.34 -9.60 4.34
C ALA A 26 -19.13 -9.32 3.05
N GLY A 27 -20.09 -8.38 3.14
CA GLY A 27 -20.86 -7.93 1.99
C GLY A 27 -19.99 -7.27 0.93
N THR A 28 -20.34 -7.46 -0.35
CA THR A 28 -19.68 -6.78 -1.46
C THR A 28 -20.47 -5.53 -1.84
N THR A 29 -19.87 -4.35 -1.71
CA THR A 29 -20.42 -3.11 -2.27
C THR A 29 -20.16 -3.06 -3.77
N GLU A 30 -21.10 -2.49 -4.55
CA GLU A 30 -20.91 -2.33 -5.99
C GLU A 30 -19.57 -1.63 -6.28
N PRO A 31 -18.76 -2.13 -7.24
CA PRO A 31 -17.50 -1.51 -7.55
C PRO A 31 -17.71 -0.06 -7.95
N SER A 32 -16.89 0.84 -7.38
CA SER A 32 -16.90 2.24 -7.79
C SER A 32 -16.81 2.35 -9.32
N ALA A 33 -17.37 3.41 -9.90
CA ALA A 33 -17.29 3.65 -11.34
C ALA A 33 -15.85 3.50 -11.88
N ARG A 34 -14.86 3.97 -11.10
CA ARG A 34 -13.43 3.82 -11.39
C ARG A 34 -12.97 2.36 -11.42
N ALA A 35 -13.41 1.54 -10.48
CA ALA A 35 -13.07 0.11 -10.45
C ALA A 35 -13.65 -0.63 -11.67
N ARG A 36 -14.88 -0.31 -12.09
CA ARG A 36 -15.47 -0.89 -13.32
C ARG A 36 -14.71 -0.47 -14.57
N MET A 37 -14.28 0.80 -14.67
CA MET A 37 -13.45 1.29 -15.78
C MET A 37 -12.10 0.56 -15.83
N LEU A 38 -11.42 0.39 -14.68
CA LEU A 38 -10.16 -0.35 -14.61
C LEU A 38 -10.34 -1.82 -15.00
N ALA A 39 -11.39 -2.49 -14.52
CA ALA A 39 -11.68 -3.86 -14.88
C ALA A 39 -12.00 -4.04 -16.38
N ALA A 40 -12.67 -3.07 -17.00
CA ALA A 40 -12.88 -3.07 -18.45
C ALA A 40 -11.56 -2.88 -19.22
N ARG A 41 -10.69 -1.97 -18.76
CA ARG A 41 -9.36 -1.78 -19.36
C ARG A 41 -8.51 -3.04 -19.26
N TRP A 42 -8.39 -3.64 -18.08
CA TRP A 42 -7.52 -4.79 -17.85
C TRP A 42 -7.94 -6.07 -18.56
N ARG A 43 -9.23 -6.20 -18.90
CA ARG A 43 -9.72 -7.31 -19.75
C ARG A 43 -9.06 -7.32 -21.14
N ASN A 44 -8.70 -6.15 -21.65
CA ASN A 44 -8.05 -6.02 -22.96
C ASN A 44 -6.55 -5.73 -22.85
N GLU A 45 -6.13 -5.06 -21.77
CA GLU A 45 -4.76 -4.61 -21.53
C GLU A 45 -4.33 -5.04 -20.11
N THR A 46 -4.00 -6.33 -19.96
CA THR A 46 -3.44 -6.81 -18.69
C THR A 46 -2.10 -6.11 -18.45
N PRO A 47 -1.87 -5.55 -17.24
CA PRO A 47 -0.58 -4.94 -16.92
C PRO A 47 0.54 -5.96 -17.02
N GLU A 48 1.71 -5.54 -17.49
CA GLU A 48 2.88 -6.40 -17.45
C GLU A 48 3.25 -6.77 -16.01
N PRO A 49 3.69 -8.02 -15.77
CA PRO A 49 4.09 -8.45 -14.44
C PRO A 49 5.30 -7.63 -13.99
N GLN A 50 5.11 -6.81 -12.97
CA GLN A 50 6.19 -6.06 -12.35
C GLN A 50 6.81 -6.92 -11.24
N PRO A 51 8.13 -6.82 -11.02
CA PRO A 51 8.78 -7.49 -9.91
C PRO A 51 8.21 -6.97 -8.58
N TRP A 52 8.03 -7.87 -7.60
CA TRP A 52 7.52 -7.54 -6.26
C TRP A 52 8.34 -6.43 -5.57
N ARG A 53 9.60 -6.31 -5.95
CA ARG A 53 10.44 -5.16 -5.64
C ARG A 53 10.78 -4.45 -6.94
N SER A 54 10.48 -3.16 -6.97
CA SER A 54 11.09 -2.24 -7.90
C SER A 54 12.58 -2.23 -7.61
N ASP A 55 13.39 -2.88 -8.45
CA ASP A 55 14.85 -2.71 -8.43
C ASP A 55 15.25 -1.25 -8.72
N GLU A 56 14.33 -0.49 -9.31
CA GLU A 56 14.41 0.97 -9.45
C GLU A 56 14.12 1.65 -8.11
N PRO A 57 15.05 2.48 -7.59
CA PRO A 57 14.81 3.22 -6.36
C PRO A 57 13.62 4.18 -6.51
N PRO A 58 12.69 4.24 -5.53
CA PRO A 58 11.41 4.98 -5.63
C PRO A 58 11.55 6.50 -5.81
N ALA A 59 12.77 7.02 -5.71
CA ALA A 59 13.11 8.38 -6.06
C ALA A 59 14.53 8.38 -6.60
N GLY A 60 14.70 8.66 -7.89
CA GLY A 60 16.00 8.74 -8.56
C GLY A 60 17.00 9.69 -7.90
N TRP A 61 16.57 10.58 -7.01
CA TRP A 61 17.45 11.45 -6.22
C TRP A 61 17.89 10.88 -4.86
N PHE A 62 17.14 9.95 -4.26
CA PHE A 62 17.40 9.40 -2.93
C PHE A 62 18.54 8.38 -2.94
N PHE A 63 18.66 7.59 -4.02
CA PHE A 63 19.73 6.62 -4.22
C PHE A 63 20.78 7.06 -5.25
N SER A 64 20.68 8.30 -5.76
CA SER A 64 21.71 8.85 -6.64
C SER A 64 23.09 8.74 -5.98
N ARG A 65 24.00 8.00 -6.62
CA ARG A 65 25.42 7.95 -6.22
C ARG A 65 26.02 9.35 -6.08
N ALA A 66 25.48 10.33 -6.81
CA ALA A 66 25.80 11.75 -6.70
C ALA A 66 25.57 12.31 -5.28
N ARG A 67 24.42 12.01 -4.64
CA ARG A 67 24.14 12.47 -3.27
C ARG A 67 25.05 11.77 -2.27
N ARG A 68 25.22 10.44 -2.32
CA ARG A 68 26.11 9.69 -1.40
C ARG A 68 27.56 10.22 -1.41
N ARG A 69 28.06 10.68 -2.56
CA ARG A 69 29.42 11.24 -2.70
C ARG A 69 29.59 12.60 -2.03
N LYS A 70 28.52 13.39 -1.87
CA LYS A 70 28.54 14.72 -1.24
C LYS A 70 28.61 14.65 0.29
N TRP A 71 28.01 13.62 0.89
CA TRP A 71 27.97 13.44 2.35
C TRP A 71 29.24 12.81 2.92
N ARG A 72 30.03 12.09 2.11
CA ARG A 72 31.35 11.54 2.49
C ARG A 72 32.51 12.54 2.45
N ARG A 73 32.25 13.80 2.12
CA ARG A 73 33.26 14.88 2.04
C ARG A 73 33.09 15.93 3.16
N ARG A 74 32.39 15.59 4.23
CA ARG A 74 32.38 16.35 5.48
C ARG A 74 33.02 15.49 6.55
#